data_AF-A0A497FSC5-F1
#
_entry.id   AF-A0A497FSC5-F1
#
_cell.length_a   1.000
_cell.length_b   1.000
_cell.length_c   1.000
_cell.angle_alpha   90.00
_cell.angle_beta   90.00
_cell.angle_gamma   90.00
#
_symmetry.space_group_name_H-M   'P 1'
#
loop_
_entity.id
_entity.type
_entity.pdbx_description
1 polymer ?
#
loop_
_entity_poly.entity_id
_entity_poly.type
_entity_poly.pdbx_seq_one_letter_code
_entity_poly.pdbx_strand_id
1 'polypeptide(L)'
;MLVKLNEHGYVEWVKTIGGGGYDEADRVLVLDDGYLITGASWSYGYGYDDAFIVRTDLKGEVVWALSVGGEEHDVAHEAIWCNGSYVVVGATSSFGGGDYDCFVVVVEEGGNISRGVCFGGKFYEAGHMIFSINGEYVVVGYSSSLRKNFRDVLIATLSLNLSLKHVYLFESSGAEDGICPQFALIEESGKYWNMWARKISVKSRAQKPYVSYCKPVVTDLSKFVSTHVISMSSVEVTDFKTSIPPRPIFWLRDLKLFVKRNFAFLLLLVPCIVVALLILWLKLRRR
;
A
#
# COMPACT_ATOMS: atom_id res chain seq x y z
N MET A 1 -5.26 -10.55 10.54
CA MET A 1 -4.77 -10.46 11.94
C MET A 1 -4.16 -9.08 12.16
N LEU A 2 -4.47 -8.43 13.28
CA LEU A 2 -3.93 -7.13 13.69
C LEU A 2 -3.15 -7.29 15.00
N VAL A 3 -1.94 -6.73 15.04
CA VAL A 3 -1.05 -6.82 16.20
C VAL A 3 -0.59 -5.43 16.58
N LYS A 4 -0.82 -5.04 17.84
CA LYS A 4 -0.24 -3.81 18.39
C LYS A 4 0.99 -4.13 19.23
N LEU A 5 2.07 -3.41 18.95
CA LEU A 5 3.31 -3.49 19.70
C LEU A 5 3.55 -2.17 20.45
N ASN A 6 4.17 -2.23 21.61
CA ASN A 6 4.67 -1.04 22.29
C ASN A 6 6.05 -0.61 21.74
N GLU A 7 6.58 0.49 22.27
CA GLU A 7 7.88 1.06 21.88
C GLU A 7 9.08 0.12 22.06
N HIS A 8 8.93 -0.97 22.82
CA HIS A 8 9.95 -1.98 23.02
C HIS A 8 9.73 -3.25 22.17
N GLY A 9 8.71 -3.25 21.31
CA GLY A 9 8.34 -4.39 20.46
C GLY A 9 7.58 -5.50 21.18
N TYR A 10 7.08 -5.26 22.40
CA TYR A 10 6.21 -6.24 23.08
C TYR A 10 4.77 -6.10 22.59
N VAL A 11 4.12 -7.24 22.43
CA VAL A 11 2.70 -7.32 22.08
C VAL A 11 1.84 -6.73 23.19
N GLU A 12 1.07 -5.68 22.87
CA GLU A 12 0.05 -5.13 23.76
C GLU A 12 -1.26 -5.91 23.61
N TRP A 13 -1.67 -6.14 22.37
CA TRP A 13 -2.85 -6.94 22.03
C TRP A 13 -2.74 -7.51 20.63
N VAL A 14 -3.54 -8.54 20.38
CA VAL A 14 -3.71 -9.18 19.07
C VAL A 14 -5.20 -9.40 18.84
N LYS A 15 -5.67 -8.97 17.67
CA LYS A 15 -7.04 -9.14 17.21
C LYS A 15 -7.05 -9.93 15.91
N THR A 16 -7.93 -10.90 15.79
CA THR A 16 -8.30 -11.44 14.47
C THR A 16 -9.60 -10.77 14.05
N ILE A 17 -9.62 -10.25 12.82
CA ILE A 17 -10.79 -9.62 12.20
C ILE A 17 -10.97 -10.36 10.89
N GLY A 18 -12.14 -10.94 10.68
CA GLY A 18 -12.43 -11.87 9.59
C GLY A 18 -13.55 -12.82 10.00
N GLY A 19 -13.77 -13.88 9.21
CA GLY A 19 -14.77 -14.90 9.47
C GLY A 19 -14.27 -16.31 9.14
N GLY A 20 -15.17 -17.19 8.67
CA GLY A 20 -14.84 -18.59 8.38
C GLY A 20 -14.10 -18.84 7.06
N GLY A 21 -14.02 -17.82 6.19
CA GLY A 21 -13.36 -17.86 4.89
C GLY A 21 -11.90 -17.39 4.95
N TYR A 22 -11.32 -17.18 3.76
CA TYR A 22 -9.99 -16.57 3.62
C TYR A 22 -10.11 -15.05 3.73
N ASP A 23 -9.33 -14.44 4.62
CA ASP A 23 -9.32 -12.99 4.83
C ASP A 23 -7.89 -12.49 4.92
N GLU A 24 -7.58 -11.44 4.16
CA GLU A 24 -6.25 -10.84 4.10
C GLU A 24 -6.31 -9.33 4.29
N ALA A 25 -5.22 -8.78 4.84
CA ALA A 25 -5.06 -7.35 5.06
C ALA A 25 -3.80 -6.87 4.34
N ASP A 26 -3.93 -5.80 3.57
CA ASP A 26 -2.85 -5.17 2.81
C ASP A 26 -2.34 -3.91 3.51
N ARG A 27 -3.25 -3.09 4.06
CA ARG A 27 -2.91 -1.81 4.65
C ARG A 27 -3.55 -1.61 6.01
N VAL A 28 -2.79 -0.95 6.89
CA VAL A 28 -3.29 -0.34 8.13
C VAL A 28 -2.96 1.14 8.09
N LEU A 29 -4.00 1.98 8.06
CA LEU A 29 -3.92 3.42 8.23
C LEU A 29 -4.19 3.76 9.70
N VAL A 30 -3.24 4.47 10.32
CA VAL A 30 -3.37 4.93 11.70
C VAL A 30 -4.12 6.26 11.72
N LEU A 31 -5.10 6.36 12.61
CA LEU A 31 -5.94 7.53 12.83
C LEU A 31 -5.82 7.96 14.31
N ASP A 32 -6.29 9.16 14.63
CA ASP A 32 -6.20 9.70 15.99
C ASP A 32 -7.01 8.86 17.01
N ASP A 33 -8.13 8.29 16.56
CA ASP A 33 -9.10 7.55 17.35
C ASP A 33 -9.17 6.06 16.96
N GLY A 34 -8.22 5.55 16.19
CA GLY A 34 -8.14 4.12 15.88
C GLY A 34 -7.39 3.79 14.59
N TYR A 35 -7.88 2.78 13.89
CA TYR A 35 -7.26 2.26 12.67
C TYR A 35 -8.29 2.08 11.55
N LEU A 36 -7.85 2.21 10.30
CA LEU A 36 -8.55 1.72 9.12
C LEU A 36 -7.70 0.62 8.50
N ILE A 37 -8.32 -0.51 8.19
CA ILE A 37 -7.68 -1.69 7.62
C ILE A 37 -8.30 -1.94 6.25
N THR A 38 -7.48 -2.22 5.25
CA THR A 38 -7.96 -2.64 3.93
C THR A 38 -7.35 -3.98 3.53
N GLY A 39 -8.07 -4.71 2.68
CA GLY A 39 -7.60 -5.95 2.06
C GLY A 39 -8.72 -6.62 1.29
N ALA A 40 -8.82 -7.95 1.40
CA ALA A 40 -9.86 -8.76 0.77
C ALA A 40 -10.45 -9.77 1.75
N SER A 41 -11.70 -10.14 1.54
CA SER A 41 -12.43 -11.09 2.37
C SER A 41 -13.29 -12.02 1.54
N TRP A 42 -13.08 -13.33 1.69
CA TRP A 42 -14.01 -14.37 1.24
C TRP A 42 -15.05 -14.71 2.31
N SER A 43 -14.86 -14.23 3.54
CA SER A 43 -15.83 -14.39 4.63
C SER A 43 -17.04 -13.48 4.48
N TYR A 44 -16.86 -12.32 3.84
CA TYR A 44 -17.82 -11.24 3.80
C TYR A 44 -17.93 -10.66 2.40
N GLY A 45 -19.11 -10.75 1.80
CA GLY A 45 -19.29 -10.28 0.43
C GLY A 45 -20.28 -11.09 -0.38
N TYR A 46 -20.23 -10.91 -1.69
CA TYR A 46 -21.06 -11.63 -2.65
C TYR A 46 -20.23 -12.29 -3.75
N GLY A 47 -19.89 -13.58 -3.59
CA GLY A 47 -19.15 -14.33 -4.61
C GLY A 47 -17.81 -14.81 -4.09
N TYR A 48 -16.73 -14.41 -4.77
CA TYR A 48 -15.36 -14.68 -4.32
C TYR A 48 -14.90 -13.66 -3.27
N ASP A 49 -13.64 -13.24 -3.31
CA ASP A 49 -13.09 -12.30 -2.36
C ASP A 49 -13.59 -10.89 -2.69
N ASP A 50 -14.25 -10.22 -1.75
CA ASP A 50 -14.64 -8.81 -1.89
C ASP A 50 -13.61 -7.91 -1.20
N ALA A 51 -13.46 -6.67 -1.69
CA ALA A 51 -12.57 -5.71 -1.06
C ALA A 51 -13.10 -5.36 0.34
N PHE A 52 -12.28 -5.62 1.37
CA PHE A 52 -12.72 -5.51 2.77
C PHE A 52 -12.09 -4.31 3.45
N ILE A 53 -12.92 -3.40 3.96
CA ILE A 53 -12.51 -2.14 4.60
C ILE A 53 -13.07 -2.12 6.01
N VAL A 54 -12.21 -2.05 7.03
CA VAL A 54 -12.60 -2.14 8.44
C VAL A 54 -12.08 -0.95 9.23
N ARG A 55 -12.98 -0.28 9.96
CA ARG A 55 -12.63 0.76 10.93
C ARG A 55 -12.67 0.17 12.34
N THR A 56 -11.62 0.40 13.13
CA THR A 56 -11.54 -0.08 14.52
C THR A 56 -11.19 1.04 15.49
N ASP A 57 -11.59 0.97 16.75
CA ASP A 57 -11.08 1.89 17.78
C ASP A 57 -9.58 1.64 18.10
N LEU A 58 -9.03 2.41 19.04
CA LEU A 58 -7.63 2.26 19.51
C LEU A 58 -7.33 0.93 20.24
N LYS A 59 -8.36 0.17 20.60
CA LYS A 59 -8.26 -1.16 21.22
C LYS A 59 -8.38 -2.27 20.17
N GLY A 60 -8.61 -1.91 18.90
CA GLY A 60 -8.80 -2.85 17.82
C GLY A 60 -10.21 -3.46 17.78
N GLU A 61 -11.19 -2.88 18.48
CA GLU A 61 -12.60 -3.26 18.35
C GLU A 61 -13.20 -2.67 17.09
N VAL A 62 -13.95 -3.45 16.32
CA VAL A 62 -14.55 -3.00 15.06
C VAL A 62 -15.66 -1.98 15.35
N VAL A 63 -15.55 -0.81 14.73
CA VAL A 63 -16.58 0.25 14.73
C VAL A 63 -17.55 0.02 13.59
N TRP A 64 -17.02 -0.22 12.39
CA TRP A 64 -17.77 -0.61 11.19
C TRP A 64 -16.88 -1.38 10.22
N ALA A 65 -17.50 -2.14 9.32
CA ALA A 65 -16.81 -2.84 8.24
C ALA A 65 -17.65 -2.82 6.96
N LEU A 66 -16.98 -2.82 5.81
CA LEU A 66 -17.58 -2.79 4.48
C LEU A 66 -16.94 -3.84 3.59
N SER A 67 -17.76 -4.54 2.81
CA SER A 67 -17.33 -5.26 1.62
C SER A 67 -17.68 -4.43 0.39
N VAL A 68 -16.75 -4.31 -0.55
CA VAL A 68 -16.90 -3.59 -1.81
C VAL A 68 -16.49 -4.51 -2.93
N GLY A 69 -17.46 -4.93 -3.72
CA GLY A 69 -17.22 -5.92 -4.76
C GLY A 69 -18.51 -6.43 -5.37
N GLY A 70 -18.38 -7.49 -6.16
CA GLY A 70 -19.46 -8.20 -6.84
C GLY A 70 -19.10 -9.68 -6.98
N GLU A 71 -19.69 -10.38 -7.95
CA GLU A 71 -19.57 -11.85 -8.08
C GLU A 71 -18.14 -12.39 -8.23
N GLU A 72 -17.18 -11.54 -8.60
CA GLU A 72 -15.80 -11.90 -8.89
C GLU A 72 -14.83 -11.43 -7.78
N HIS A 73 -13.54 -11.31 -8.08
CA HIS A 73 -12.52 -10.95 -7.09
C HIS A 73 -12.28 -9.44 -7.04
N ASP A 74 -12.26 -8.89 -5.82
CA ASP A 74 -12.06 -7.49 -5.51
C ASP A 74 -11.14 -7.33 -4.28
N VAL A 75 -10.22 -6.38 -4.33
CA VAL A 75 -9.23 -6.17 -3.25
C VAL A 75 -8.91 -4.70 -3.04
N ALA A 76 -8.88 -4.25 -1.78
CA ALA A 76 -8.48 -2.90 -1.40
C ALA A 76 -7.03 -2.86 -0.93
N HIS A 77 -6.15 -2.28 -1.74
CA HIS A 77 -4.71 -2.28 -1.53
C HIS A 77 -4.21 -1.15 -0.63
N GLU A 78 -4.80 0.06 -0.71
CA GLU A 78 -4.31 1.23 0.04
C GLU A 78 -5.46 2.18 0.37
N ALA A 79 -5.29 2.94 1.45
CA ALA A 79 -6.24 3.97 1.86
C ALA A 79 -5.53 5.20 2.45
N ILE A 80 -6.09 6.38 2.17
CA ILE A 80 -5.66 7.65 2.79
C ILE A 80 -6.85 8.37 3.42
N TRP A 81 -6.58 9.14 4.47
CA TRP A 81 -7.54 10.13 4.98
C TRP A 81 -7.33 11.45 4.26
N CYS A 82 -8.36 11.94 3.57
CA CYS A 82 -8.29 13.18 2.82
C CYS A 82 -9.64 13.90 2.85
N ASN A 83 -9.64 15.18 3.22
CA ASN A 83 -10.82 16.06 3.20
C ASN A 83 -12.04 15.50 3.96
N GLY A 84 -11.82 14.83 5.10
CA GLY A 84 -12.89 14.28 5.94
C GLY A 84 -13.49 12.96 5.43
N SER A 85 -12.78 12.26 4.54
CA SER A 85 -13.19 10.95 4.05
C SER A 85 -11.99 10.04 3.85
N TYR A 86 -12.22 8.74 3.86
CA TYR A 86 -11.26 7.74 3.42
C TYR A 86 -11.33 7.62 1.90
N VAL A 87 -10.18 7.60 1.25
CA VAL A 87 -10.07 7.34 -0.18
C VAL A 87 -9.29 6.05 -0.33
N VAL A 88 -9.97 5.04 -0.84
CA VAL A 88 -9.47 3.66 -0.93
C VAL A 88 -9.25 3.32 -2.39
N VAL A 89 -8.12 2.69 -2.70
CA VAL A 89 -7.76 2.22 -4.04
C VAL A 89 -7.52 0.72 -4.04
N GLY A 90 -7.82 0.08 -5.16
CA GLY A 90 -7.66 -1.36 -5.30
C GLY A 90 -7.76 -1.86 -6.73
N ALA A 91 -8.06 -3.15 -6.85
CA ALA A 91 -8.33 -3.84 -8.11
C ALA A 91 -9.68 -4.57 -8.01
N THR A 92 -10.43 -4.58 -9.11
CA THR A 92 -11.74 -5.21 -9.21
C THR A 92 -11.85 -6.01 -10.50
N SER A 93 -12.35 -7.24 -10.43
CA SER A 93 -12.77 -8.01 -11.61
C SER A 93 -14.29 -8.06 -11.75
N SER A 94 -15.01 -7.59 -10.73
CA SER A 94 -16.47 -7.49 -10.70
C SER A 94 -17.00 -6.28 -11.47
N PHE A 95 -16.21 -5.22 -11.60
CA PHE A 95 -16.64 -3.97 -12.24
C PHE A 95 -15.65 -3.47 -13.28
N GLY A 96 -16.18 -2.99 -14.40
CA GLY A 96 -15.39 -2.35 -15.45
C GLY A 96 -15.47 -3.12 -16.77
N GLY A 97 -14.44 -3.00 -17.59
CA GLY A 97 -14.41 -3.56 -18.95
C GLY A 97 -13.26 -4.54 -19.20
N GLY A 98 -12.39 -4.75 -18.22
CA GLY A 98 -11.20 -5.58 -18.30
C GLY A 98 -11.30 -6.90 -17.54
N ASP A 99 -10.16 -7.62 -17.46
CA ASP A 99 -10.01 -8.79 -16.60
C ASP A 99 -9.91 -8.35 -15.13
N TYR A 100 -9.16 -7.28 -14.87
CA TYR A 100 -9.19 -6.51 -13.61
C TYR A 100 -9.04 -5.03 -13.94
N ASP A 101 -9.80 -4.17 -13.30
CA ASP A 101 -9.72 -2.72 -13.41
C ASP A 101 -9.27 -2.10 -12.08
N CYS A 102 -8.62 -0.94 -12.13
CA CYS A 102 -8.37 -0.15 -10.92
C CYS A 102 -9.72 0.36 -10.40
N PHE A 103 -9.98 0.27 -9.11
CA PHE A 103 -11.08 1.02 -8.50
C PHE A 103 -10.60 2.04 -7.47
N VAL A 104 -11.35 3.12 -7.32
CA VAL A 104 -11.21 4.10 -6.23
C VAL A 104 -12.59 4.33 -5.63
N VAL A 105 -12.72 4.20 -4.31
CA VAL A 105 -13.93 4.53 -3.57
C VAL A 105 -13.65 5.57 -2.50
N VAL A 106 -14.62 6.46 -2.26
CA VAL A 106 -14.58 7.46 -1.20
C VAL A 106 -15.59 7.06 -0.13
N VAL A 107 -15.08 6.69 1.04
CA VAL A 107 -15.85 6.26 2.20
C VAL A 107 -15.90 7.39 3.22
N GLU A 108 -17.10 7.79 3.62
CA GLU A 108 -17.32 8.76 4.69
C GLU A 108 -16.86 8.22 6.04
N GLU A 109 -16.64 9.10 7.01
CA GLU A 109 -16.18 8.74 8.36
C GLU A 109 -17.05 7.66 9.02
N GLY A 110 -18.36 7.71 8.79
CA GLY A 110 -19.35 6.77 9.31
C GLY A 110 -19.45 5.43 8.58
N GLY A 111 -18.60 5.17 7.58
CA GLY A 111 -18.62 3.91 6.83
C GLY A 111 -19.63 3.87 5.68
N ASN A 112 -20.08 5.02 5.17
CA ASN A 112 -20.91 5.07 3.97
C ASN A 112 -20.06 5.35 2.73
N ILE A 113 -20.31 4.65 1.63
CA ILE A 113 -19.63 4.95 0.36
C ILE A 113 -20.35 6.11 -0.32
N SER A 114 -19.66 7.24 -0.46
CA SER A 114 -20.21 8.43 -1.10
C SER A 114 -20.07 8.39 -2.62
N ARG A 115 -18.94 7.85 -3.10
CA ARG A 115 -18.53 7.85 -4.52
C ARG A 115 -17.65 6.65 -4.80
N GLY A 116 -17.69 6.17 -6.04
CA GLY A 116 -16.75 5.17 -6.52
C GLY A 116 -16.59 5.22 -8.03
N VAL A 117 -15.40 4.87 -8.50
CA VAL A 117 -15.07 4.79 -9.92
C VAL A 117 -14.19 3.58 -10.15
N CYS A 118 -14.37 2.89 -11.27
CA CYS A 118 -13.34 2.00 -11.80
C CYS A 118 -12.85 2.48 -13.16
N PHE A 119 -11.59 2.20 -13.46
CA PHE A 119 -10.95 2.52 -14.74
C PHE A 119 -9.84 1.52 -15.06
N GLY A 120 -9.77 1.16 -16.33
CA GLY A 120 -8.73 0.33 -16.89
C GLY A 120 -9.06 -0.04 -18.33
N GLY A 121 -8.32 -0.98 -18.88
CA GLY A 121 -8.41 -1.38 -20.27
C GLY A 121 -9.06 -2.76 -20.41
N LYS A 122 -8.51 -3.58 -21.31
CA LYS A 122 -9.05 -4.92 -21.58
C LYS A 122 -8.47 -5.99 -20.66
N PHE A 123 -7.32 -5.74 -20.05
CA PHE A 123 -6.55 -6.75 -19.33
C PHE A 123 -6.52 -6.43 -17.84
N TYR A 124 -5.36 -6.52 -17.19
CA TYR A 124 -5.20 -6.37 -15.75
C TYR A 124 -4.66 -4.99 -15.40
N GLU A 125 -5.44 -4.24 -14.66
CA GLU A 125 -5.10 -2.98 -14.02
C GLU A 125 -5.36 -3.07 -12.51
N ALA A 126 -4.42 -2.56 -11.71
CA ALA A 126 -4.56 -2.53 -10.26
C ALA A 126 -3.92 -1.26 -9.70
N GLY A 127 -4.67 -0.52 -8.87
CA GLY A 127 -4.13 0.61 -8.13
C GLY A 127 -3.60 0.13 -6.79
N HIS A 128 -2.30 0.26 -6.55
CA HIS A 128 -1.64 -0.21 -5.33
C HIS A 128 -1.36 0.89 -4.32
N MET A 129 -1.31 2.15 -4.76
CA MET A 129 -1.00 3.28 -3.91
C MET A 129 -1.85 4.46 -4.34
N ILE A 130 -2.26 5.26 -3.36
CA ILE A 130 -2.98 6.51 -3.59
C ILE A 130 -2.43 7.61 -2.71
N PHE A 131 -2.37 8.83 -3.25
CA PHE A 131 -1.99 10.03 -2.52
C PHE A 131 -2.83 11.22 -2.99
N SER A 132 -2.94 12.23 -2.13
CA SER A 132 -3.57 13.50 -2.46
C SER A 132 -2.50 14.57 -2.63
N ILE A 133 -2.44 15.20 -3.80
CA ILE A 133 -1.49 16.28 -4.13
C ILE A 133 -2.26 17.39 -4.84
N ASN A 134 -2.09 18.64 -4.38
CA ASN A 134 -2.66 19.83 -5.02
C ASN A 134 -4.17 19.77 -5.31
N GLY A 135 -4.95 19.06 -4.47
CA GLY A 135 -6.39 18.91 -4.66
C GLY A 135 -6.77 17.85 -5.71
N GLU A 136 -5.88 16.90 -5.98
CA GLU A 136 -6.13 15.75 -6.85
C GLU A 136 -5.71 14.46 -6.16
N TYR A 137 -6.37 13.36 -6.50
CA TYR A 137 -5.90 12.03 -6.18
C TYR A 137 -4.96 11.57 -7.27
N VAL A 138 -3.87 10.95 -6.86
CA VAL A 138 -2.95 10.28 -7.77
C VAL A 138 -2.86 8.83 -7.34
N VAL A 139 -3.19 7.94 -8.27
CA VAL A 139 -3.15 6.50 -8.12
C VAL A 139 -1.89 5.99 -8.82
N VAL A 140 -1.13 5.15 -8.15
CA VAL A 140 0.01 4.44 -8.72
C VAL A 140 -0.24 2.95 -8.63
N GLY A 141 0.05 2.24 -9.71
CA GLY A 141 -0.30 0.85 -9.87
C GLY A 141 0.42 0.22 -11.05
N TYR A 142 -0.19 -0.82 -11.61
CA TYR A 142 0.26 -1.40 -12.87
C TYR A 142 -0.89 -1.59 -13.85
N SER A 143 -0.53 -1.74 -15.12
CA SER A 143 -1.42 -2.08 -16.22
C SER A 143 -0.78 -3.13 -17.11
N SER A 144 -1.60 -4.04 -17.63
CA SER A 144 -1.22 -5.01 -18.67
C SER A 144 -1.85 -4.68 -20.02
N SER A 145 -2.49 -3.51 -20.15
CA SER A 145 -3.19 -3.08 -21.35
C SER A 145 -2.28 -2.76 -22.54
N LEU A 146 -1.02 -2.42 -22.30
CA LEU A 146 -0.05 -2.21 -23.38
C LEU A 146 0.45 -3.54 -23.95
N ARG A 147 0.73 -4.52 -23.07
CA ARG A 147 1.20 -5.85 -23.44
C ARG A 147 0.61 -6.88 -22.48
N LYS A 148 -0.15 -7.82 -23.05
CA LYS A 148 -0.71 -8.95 -22.30
C LYS A 148 0.41 -9.68 -21.55
N ASN A 149 0.20 -9.93 -20.25
CA ASN A 149 1.13 -10.59 -19.32
C ASN A 149 2.37 -9.77 -18.90
N PHE A 150 2.45 -8.47 -19.22
CA PHE A 150 3.49 -7.58 -18.70
C PHE A 150 2.86 -6.51 -17.82
N ARG A 151 3.47 -6.26 -16.65
CA ARG A 151 3.06 -5.20 -15.74
C ARG A 151 3.87 -3.95 -16.04
N ASP A 152 3.26 -3.00 -16.71
CA ASP A 152 3.81 -1.67 -16.93
C ASP A 152 3.29 -0.73 -15.83
N VAL A 153 4.11 0.25 -15.40
CA VAL A 153 3.69 1.14 -14.30
C VAL A 153 2.55 2.02 -14.78
N LEU A 154 1.48 2.08 -14.00
CA LEU A 154 0.34 2.97 -14.22
C LEU A 154 0.39 4.10 -13.19
N ILE A 155 0.23 5.34 -13.64
CA ILE A 155 -0.06 6.49 -12.79
C ILE A 155 -1.31 7.17 -13.33
N ALA A 156 -2.36 7.27 -12.52
CA ALA A 156 -3.59 7.96 -12.89
C ALA A 156 -3.82 9.16 -11.96
N THR A 157 -4.31 10.27 -12.50
CA THR A 157 -4.73 11.43 -11.70
C THR A 157 -6.23 11.61 -11.81
N LEU A 158 -6.88 11.86 -10.68
CA LEU A 158 -8.31 12.07 -10.55
C LEU A 158 -8.58 13.37 -9.80
N SER A 159 -9.63 14.07 -10.20
CA SER A 159 -10.20 15.13 -9.35
C SER A 159 -10.74 14.56 -8.04
N LEU A 160 -10.99 15.41 -7.04
CA LEU A 160 -11.66 15.02 -5.79
C LEU A 160 -13.07 14.45 -5.99
N ASN A 161 -13.68 14.70 -7.16
CA ASN A 161 -14.97 14.13 -7.56
C ASN A 161 -14.82 12.81 -8.33
N LEU A 162 -13.64 12.19 -8.30
CA LEU A 162 -13.29 10.96 -9.01
C LEU A 162 -13.43 11.04 -10.54
N SER A 163 -13.52 12.24 -11.11
CA SER A 163 -13.35 12.41 -12.56
C SER A 163 -11.88 12.21 -12.91
N LEU A 164 -11.61 11.18 -13.71
CA LEU A 164 -10.29 10.81 -14.23
C LEU A 164 -9.77 11.91 -15.17
N LYS A 165 -8.58 12.43 -14.88
CA LYS A 165 -7.94 13.49 -15.68
C LYS A 165 -6.89 12.92 -16.62
N HIS A 166 -5.90 12.24 -16.06
CA HIS A 166 -4.74 11.75 -16.80
C HIS A 166 -4.41 10.30 -16.42
N VAL A 167 -3.93 9.53 -17.39
CA VAL A 167 -3.38 8.19 -17.18
C VAL A 167 -2.05 8.12 -17.92
N TYR A 168 -1.00 7.81 -17.17
CA TYR A 168 0.36 7.64 -17.61
C TYR A 168 0.72 6.16 -17.50
N LEU A 169 1.26 5.62 -18.58
CA LEU A 169 1.75 4.25 -18.62
C LEU A 169 3.26 4.31 -18.92
N PHE A 170 4.05 3.62 -18.11
CA PHE A 170 5.49 3.54 -18.27
C PHE A 170 5.88 2.11 -18.62
N GLU A 171 6.32 1.95 -19.86
CA GLU A 171 6.77 0.65 -20.34
C GLU A 171 8.11 0.27 -19.75
N SER A 172 8.16 -0.93 -19.16
CA SER A 172 9.41 -1.65 -18.94
C SER A 172 9.72 -2.40 -20.23
N SER A 173 10.32 -1.73 -21.23
CA SER A 173 10.87 -2.44 -22.38
C SER A 173 11.90 -3.44 -21.88
N GLY A 174 11.67 -4.72 -22.16
CA GLY A 174 12.64 -5.77 -21.88
C GLY A 174 13.95 -5.40 -22.53
N ALA A 175 15.05 -5.56 -21.79
CA ALA A 175 16.41 -5.26 -22.22
C ALA A 175 16.94 -6.15 -23.36
N GLU A 176 16.05 -6.77 -24.17
CA GLU A 176 16.45 -7.67 -25.25
C GLU A 176 16.72 -6.95 -26.58
N ASP A 177 16.16 -5.75 -26.81
CA ASP A 177 16.34 -5.02 -28.09
C ASP A 177 16.86 -3.58 -27.96
N GLY A 178 17.36 -3.19 -26.78
CA GLY A 178 17.94 -1.84 -26.58
C GLY A 178 16.92 -0.68 -26.70
N ILE A 179 15.63 -0.99 -26.64
CA ILE A 179 14.55 0.01 -26.64
C ILE A 179 14.44 0.58 -25.22
N CYS A 180 14.48 1.92 -25.11
CA CYS A 180 14.37 2.65 -23.85
C CYS A 180 12.90 2.75 -23.40
N PRO A 181 12.62 2.91 -22.09
CA PRO A 181 11.26 3.14 -21.58
C PRO A 181 10.60 4.31 -22.33
N GLN A 182 9.40 4.07 -22.85
CA GLN A 182 8.59 5.08 -23.54
C GLN A 182 7.69 5.80 -22.53
N PHE A 183 7.66 7.13 -22.63
CA PHE A 183 6.83 8.00 -21.80
C PHE A 183 5.70 8.57 -22.67
N ALA A 184 4.45 8.24 -22.37
CA ALA A 184 3.30 8.88 -22.98
C ALA A 184 2.64 9.81 -21.95
N LEU A 185 2.71 11.11 -22.20
CA LEU A 185 2.01 12.14 -21.44
C LEU A 185 0.73 12.49 -22.20
N ILE A 186 -0.44 12.31 -21.58
CA ILE A 186 -1.72 12.75 -22.14
C ILE A 186 -2.28 13.84 -21.23
N GLU A 187 -1.87 15.10 -21.44
CA GLU A 187 -2.51 16.29 -20.84
C GLU A 187 -2.70 17.41 -21.88
N GLU A 188 -3.78 18.20 -21.74
CA GLU A 188 -4.17 19.29 -22.65
C GLU A 188 -3.41 20.62 -22.44
N SER A 189 -2.54 20.76 -21.44
CA SER A 189 -1.84 22.04 -21.24
C SER A 189 -0.49 21.86 -20.56
N GLY A 190 0.58 22.13 -21.30
CA GLY A 190 1.95 21.80 -20.90
C GLY A 190 2.62 22.78 -19.94
N LYS A 191 3.28 22.22 -18.92
CA LYS A 191 4.65 22.56 -18.42
C LYS A 191 4.97 21.73 -17.17
N TYR A 192 6.18 21.14 -17.09
CA TYR A 192 6.67 20.40 -15.91
C TYR A 192 8.03 20.92 -15.40
N TRP A 193 8.27 20.70 -14.10
CA TRP A 193 9.49 21.02 -13.35
C TRP A 193 10.40 19.78 -13.17
N ASN A 194 11.71 20.00 -13.01
CA ASN A 194 12.71 18.93 -12.83
C ASN A 194 13.00 18.64 -11.35
N MET A 195 13.03 17.36 -10.96
CA MET A 195 13.69 16.85 -9.74
C MET A 195 14.66 15.72 -10.11
N TRP A 196 15.80 15.64 -9.41
CA TRP A 196 16.96 14.83 -9.79
C TRP A 196 17.02 13.48 -9.05
N ALA A 197 17.25 12.40 -9.80
CA ALA A 197 17.67 11.09 -9.33
C ALA A 197 18.95 10.64 -10.06
N ARG A 198 19.75 9.77 -9.43
CA ARG A 198 21.11 9.38 -9.83
C ARG A 198 21.14 8.80 -11.26
N LYS A 199 22.06 9.31 -12.09
CA LYS A 199 22.14 9.11 -13.54
C LYS A 199 22.38 7.64 -13.94
N ILE A 200 21.33 6.93 -14.34
CA ILE A 200 21.41 5.81 -15.29
C ILE A 200 21.19 6.45 -16.68
N SER A 201 22.18 6.41 -17.56
CA SER A 201 22.09 7.07 -18.87
C SER A 201 21.20 6.28 -19.82
N VAL A 202 19.91 6.59 -19.82
CA VAL A 202 18.97 6.15 -20.85
C VAL A 202 19.04 7.19 -21.97
N LYS A 203 19.52 6.81 -23.17
CA LYS A 203 19.54 7.70 -24.33
C LYS A 203 18.11 7.84 -24.86
N SER A 204 17.40 8.91 -24.50
CA SER A 204 16.10 9.20 -25.09
C SER A 204 16.27 9.59 -26.57
N ARG A 205 15.54 8.91 -27.46
CA ARG A 205 15.36 9.32 -28.86
C ARG A 205 13.90 9.72 -29.00
N ALA A 206 13.64 10.94 -29.49
CA ALA A 206 12.27 11.38 -29.76
C ALA A 206 11.67 10.51 -30.88
N GLN A 207 10.63 9.74 -30.55
CA GLN A 207 9.77 9.05 -31.51
C GLN A 207 8.32 9.48 -31.28
N LYS A 208 7.49 9.35 -32.32
CA LYS A 208 6.07 9.70 -32.26
C LYS A 208 5.38 8.81 -31.21
N PRO A 209 4.53 9.38 -30.32
CA PRO A 209 3.84 8.63 -29.29
C PRO A 209 3.00 7.51 -29.90
N TYR A 210 3.13 6.29 -29.37
CA TYR A 210 2.21 5.19 -29.68
C TYR A 210 0.94 5.41 -28.85
N VAL A 211 -0.12 5.88 -29.50
CA VAL A 211 -1.45 5.99 -28.90
C VAL A 211 -2.09 4.61 -29.03
N SER A 212 -1.98 3.79 -27.97
CA SER A 212 -2.86 2.63 -27.83
C SER A 212 -4.27 3.12 -27.54
N TYR A 213 -5.26 2.66 -28.30
CA TYR A 213 -6.68 3.02 -28.17
C TYR A 213 -7.35 2.46 -26.90
N CYS A 214 -6.66 2.47 -25.76
CA CYS A 214 -7.26 2.16 -24.46
C CYS A 214 -8.05 3.40 -24.01
N LYS A 215 -9.30 3.53 -24.45
CA LYS A 215 -10.24 4.42 -23.76
C LYS A 215 -10.56 3.75 -22.43
N PRO A 216 -10.15 4.32 -21.28
CA PRO A 216 -10.53 3.75 -20.00
C PRO A 216 -12.05 3.72 -19.91
N VAL A 217 -12.61 2.54 -19.62
CA VAL A 217 -14.04 2.45 -19.32
C VAL A 217 -14.20 2.95 -17.89
N VAL A 218 -14.80 4.13 -17.77
CA VAL A 218 -15.09 4.73 -16.47
C VAL A 218 -16.50 4.32 -16.07
N THR A 219 -16.62 3.43 -15.09
CA THR A 219 -17.91 3.04 -14.52
C THR A 219 -18.11 3.73 -13.17
N ASP A 220 -19.23 4.42 -13.02
CA ASP A 220 -19.65 5.02 -11.74
C ASP A 220 -20.21 3.92 -10.84
N LEU A 221 -19.49 3.61 -9.76
CA LEU A 221 -19.85 2.53 -8.83
C LEU A 221 -20.97 2.93 -7.86
N SER A 222 -21.29 4.24 -7.73
CA SER A 222 -22.33 4.70 -6.79
C SER A 222 -23.71 4.09 -7.05
N LYS A 223 -23.93 3.52 -8.24
CA LYS A 223 -25.18 2.87 -8.67
C LYS A 223 -25.17 1.34 -8.56
N PHE A 224 -24.00 0.73 -8.38
CA PHE A 224 -23.81 -0.73 -8.40
C PHE A 224 -23.41 -1.30 -7.05
N VAL A 225 -22.92 -0.46 -6.12
CA VAL A 225 -22.69 -0.91 -4.75
C VAL A 225 -24.05 -1.15 -4.09
N SER A 226 -24.50 -2.41 -4.06
CA SER A 226 -25.39 -2.84 -3.00
C SER A 226 -24.56 -2.79 -1.71
N THR A 227 -24.66 -1.68 -0.97
CA THR A 227 -23.97 -1.54 0.30
C THR A 227 -24.56 -2.54 1.28
N HIS A 228 -23.98 -3.73 1.34
CA HIS A 228 -24.16 -4.58 2.50
C HIS A 228 -23.31 -3.96 3.60
N VAL A 229 -23.87 -2.96 4.30
CA VAL A 229 -23.32 -2.54 5.58
C VAL A 229 -23.47 -3.72 6.50
N ILE A 230 -22.37 -4.43 6.73
CA ILE A 230 -22.35 -5.59 7.59
C ILE A 230 -22.57 -5.07 9.02
N SER A 231 -23.68 -5.48 9.63
CA SER A 231 -23.98 -5.17 11.04
C SER A 231 -22.78 -5.57 11.91
N MET A 232 -22.49 -4.80 12.97
CA MET A 232 -21.41 -5.09 13.93
C MET A 232 -21.45 -6.52 14.48
N SER A 233 -22.61 -7.17 14.49
CA SER A 233 -22.80 -8.55 14.95
C SER A 233 -22.22 -9.64 14.04
N SER A 234 -21.84 -9.31 12.79
CA SER A 234 -21.43 -10.29 11.78
C SER A 234 -19.92 -10.40 11.61
N VAL A 235 -19.15 -9.38 12.01
CA VAL A 235 -17.68 -9.43 11.92
C VAL A 235 -17.14 -10.11 13.17
N GLU A 236 -16.48 -11.26 13.01
CA GLU A 236 -15.91 -11.96 14.15
C GLU A 236 -14.61 -11.28 14.57
N VAL A 237 -14.59 -10.81 15.81
CA VAL A 237 -13.38 -10.28 16.46
C VAL A 237 -13.00 -11.22 17.59
N THR A 238 -11.84 -11.86 17.49
CA THR A 238 -11.34 -12.70 18.58
C THR A 238 -10.06 -12.13 19.18
N ASP A 239 -10.03 -12.12 20.52
CA ASP A 239 -8.84 -11.83 21.30
C ASP A 239 -7.92 -13.06 21.29
N PHE A 240 -6.70 -12.88 20.78
CA PHE A 240 -5.68 -13.90 21.00
C PHE A 240 -5.09 -13.74 22.39
N LYS A 241 -5.64 -14.46 23.38
CA LYS A 241 -5.07 -14.51 24.73
C LYS A 241 -3.83 -15.40 24.72
N THR A 242 -2.64 -14.79 24.64
CA THR A 242 -1.42 -15.52 25.00
C THR A 242 -1.43 -15.78 26.51
N SER A 243 -1.63 -17.03 26.93
CA SER A 243 -1.51 -17.45 28.34
C SER A 243 -0.07 -17.37 28.89
N ILE A 244 0.87 -16.90 28.07
CA ILE A 244 2.28 -16.75 28.38
C ILE A 244 2.71 -15.39 27.82
N PRO A 245 3.16 -14.42 28.63
CA PRO A 245 3.71 -13.18 28.10
C PRO A 245 4.87 -13.52 27.14
N PRO A 246 4.99 -12.86 25.98
CA PRO A 246 6.05 -13.14 25.02
C PRO A 246 7.40 -13.04 25.74
N ARG A 247 8.13 -14.15 25.79
CA ARG A 247 9.44 -14.17 26.42
C ARG A 247 10.37 -13.26 25.61
N PRO A 248 11.15 -12.38 26.25
CA PRO A 248 12.11 -11.54 25.54
C PRO A 248 13.05 -12.42 24.71
N ILE A 249 13.39 -11.94 23.50
CA ILE A 249 14.36 -12.58 22.60
C ILE A 249 15.65 -12.84 23.40
N PHE A 250 16.00 -14.12 23.59
CA PHE A 250 17.03 -14.59 24.54
C PHE A 250 18.38 -13.86 24.41
N TRP A 251 18.76 -13.47 23.20
CA TRP A 251 20.03 -12.79 22.93
C TRP A 251 20.19 -11.41 23.57
N LEU A 252 19.10 -10.68 23.84
CA LEU A 252 19.18 -9.35 24.47
C LEU A 252 19.44 -9.42 25.98
N ARG A 253 18.98 -10.48 26.63
CA ARG A 253 19.23 -10.73 28.06
C ARG A 253 20.66 -11.20 28.28
N ASP A 254 21.15 -12.05 27.40
CA ASP A 254 22.54 -12.52 27.40
C ASP A 254 23.52 -11.40 27.05
N LEU A 255 23.16 -10.46 26.17
CA LEU A 255 24.00 -9.29 25.89
C LEU A 255 24.14 -8.38 27.12
N LYS A 256 23.03 -8.10 27.83
CA LYS A 256 23.08 -7.30 29.07
C LYS A 256 23.85 -8.00 30.20
N LEU A 257 23.70 -9.32 30.35
CA LEU A 257 24.47 -10.12 31.32
C LEU A 257 25.94 -10.25 30.92
N PHE A 258 26.25 -10.37 29.63
CA PHE A 258 27.60 -10.42 29.09
C PHE A 258 28.31 -9.08 29.30
N VAL A 259 27.65 -7.95 29.00
CA VAL A 259 28.19 -6.61 29.25
C VAL A 259 28.35 -6.35 30.75
N LYS A 260 27.41 -6.78 31.61
CA LYS A 260 27.56 -6.66 33.07
C LYS A 260 28.68 -7.55 33.63
N ARG A 261 28.80 -8.81 33.19
CA ARG A 261 29.84 -9.74 33.68
C ARG A 261 31.23 -9.40 33.16
N ASN A 262 31.33 -8.84 31.95
CA ASN A 262 32.61 -8.55 31.31
C ASN A 262 32.95 -7.05 31.28
N PHE A 263 32.26 -6.20 32.06
CA PHE A 263 32.49 -4.76 32.12
C PHE A 263 33.95 -4.43 32.48
N ALA A 264 34.55 -5.19 33.39
CA ALA A 264 35.97 -5.07 33.75
C ALA A 264 36.92 -5.48 32.61
N PHE A 265 36.54 -6.47 31.79
CA PHE A 265 37.32 -6.93 30.64
C PHE A 265 37.26 -5.94 29.47
N LEU A 266 36.10 -5.30 29.27
CA LEU A 266 35.92 -4.19 28.32
C LEU A 266 36.75 -2.96 28.74
N LEU A 267 36.82 -2.64 30.02
CA LEU A 267 37.69 -1.57 30.55
C LEU A 267 39.20 -1.84 30.32
N LEU A 268 39.63 -3.11 30.30
CA LEU A 268 41.02 -3.49 29.99
C LEU A 268 41.36 -3.41 28.49
N LEU A 269 40.36 -3.49 27.61
CA LEU A 269 40.54 -3.36 26.17
C LEU A 269 40.65 -1.89 25.71
N VAL A 270 40.05 -0.95 26.44
CA VAL A 270 40.08 0.49 26.11
C VAL A 270 41.52 1.03 26.04
N PRO A 271 42.43 0.78 27.00
CA PRO A 271 43.84 1.18 26.89
C PRO A 271 44.54 0.57 25.68
N CYS A 272 44.26 -0.70 25.35
CA CYS A 272 44.88 -1.39 24.22
C CYS A 272 44.44 -0.79 22.88
N ILE A 273 43.16 -0.44 22.75
CA ILE A 273 42.60 0.23 21.57
C ILE A 273 43.18 1.63 21.43
N VAL A 274 43.30 2.39 22.53
CA VAL A 274 43.92 3.72 22.52
C VAL A 274 45.39 3.65 22.09
N VAL A 275 46.16 2.69 22.61
CA VAL A 275 47.56 2.48 22.21
C VAL A 275 47.67 2.07 20.74
N ALA A 276 46.80 1.18 20.25
CA ALA A 276 46.76 0.79 18.85
C ALA A 276 46.46 1.96 17.92
N LEU A 277 45.48 2.81 18.29
CA LEU A 277 45.14 4.03 17.55
C LEU A 277 46.27 5.06 17.60
N LEU A 278 46.98 5.18 18.72
CA LEU A 278 48.14 6.07 18.86
C LEU A 278 49.32 5.62 17.98
N ILE A 279 49.58 4.31 17.93
CA ILE A 279 50.59 3.71 17.04
C ILE A 279 50.20 3.93 15.57
N LEU A 280 48.93 3.75 15.23
CA LEU A 280 48.42 4.00 13.88
C LEU A 280 48.58 5.48 13.48
N TRP A 281 48.24 6.39 14.39
CA TRP A 281 48.38 7.83 14.22
C TRP A 281 49.85 8.26 14.07
N LEU A 282 50.76 7.72 14.89
CA LEU A 282 52.20 7.98 14.77
C LEU A 282 52.80 7.43 13.47
N LYS A 283 52.33 6.29 12.97
CA LYS A 283 52.71 5.75 11.66
C LYS A 283 52.21 6.63 10.50
N LEU A 284 51.01 7.18 10.61
CA LEU A 284 50.43 8.08 9.62
C LEU A 284 51.11 9.45 9.58
N ARG A 285 51.71 9.91 10.69
CA ARG A 285 52.41 11.21 10.78
C ARG A 285 53.86 11.19 10.30
N ARG A 286 54.45 10.01 10.04
CA ARG A 286 55.81 9.83 9.49
C ARG A 286 55.83 9.61 7.97
N ARG A 287 54.70 9.79 7.29
CA ARG A 287 54.60 9.85 5.83
C ARG A 287 54.27 11.27 5.39
#